data_AF-A0A3A9FRZ3-F1
#
_entry.id   AF-A0A3A9FRZ3-F1
#
_cell.length_a   1.000
_cell.length_b   1.000
_cell.length_c   1.000
_cell.angle_alpha   90.00
_cell.angle_beta   90.00
_cell.angle_gamma   90.00
#
_symmetry.space_group_name_H-M   'P 1'
#
loop_
_entity.id
_entity.type
_entity.pdbx_description
1 polymer ?
#
loop_
_entity_poly.entity_id
_entity_poly.type
_entity_poly.pdbx_seq_one_letter_code
_entity_poly.pdbx_strand_id
1 'polypeptide(L)'
;MLCLGGPDGANYDGVLRMLDVLLSNETSEAEKRKILQDDYDIQMTQTMEREVSVMCNLSKGVEEKGMAKGLTNGILASIKNLVKNMGVSVEQAMSVLEIPEAERQKYMDLLERQ
;
A
#
# COMPACT_ATOMS: atom_id res chain seq x y z
N MET A 1 -3.69 10.99 5.62
CA MET A 1 -4.80 10.85 6.58
C MET A 1 -5.69 12.08 6.43
N LEU A 2 -6.99 11.91 6.29
CA LEU A 2 -7.93 13.03 6.26
C LEU A 2 -8.21 13.45 7.70
N CYS A 3 -7.87 14.69 8.07
CA CYS A 3 -8.13 15.19 9.42
C CYS A 3 -9.60 15.58 9.53
N LEU A 4 -10.43 14.72 10.11
CA LEU A 4 -11.88 14.92 10.26
C LEU A 4 -12.27 15.47 11.65
N GLY A 5 -11.28 15.84 12.46
CA GLY A 5 -11.44 16.07 13.89
C GLY A 5 -11.03 14.81 14.68
N GLY A 6 -11.06 14.91 16.01
CA GLY A 6 -10.82 13.77 16.89
C GLY A 6 -11.86 13.74 18.01
N PRO A 7 -11.85 12.71 18.86
CA PRO A 7 -12.81 12.55 19.96
C PRO A 7 -12.97 13.79 20.86
N ASP A 8 -11.90 14.58 20.98
CA ASP A 8 -11.86 15.79 21.81
C ASP A 8 -12.31 17.07 21.07
N GLY A 9 -12.67 16.96 19.79
CA GLY A 9 -13.08 18.08 18.94
C GLY A 9 -14.53 18.49 19.15
N ALA A 10 -14.78 19.80 19.24
CA ALA A 10 -16.15 20.31 19.19
C ALA A 10 -16.81 19.89 17.86
N ASN A 11 -17.93 19.17 17.95
CA ASN A 11 -18.70 18.59 16.83
C ASN A 11 -18.15 17.29 16.22
N TYR A 12 -17.32 16.53 16.94
CA TYR A 12 -16.94 15.17 16.55
C TYR A 12 -18.10 14.17 16.79
N ASP A 13 -19.12 14.24 15.96
CA ASP A 13 -20.28 13.36 16.01
C ASP A 13 -20.91 13.18 14.61
N GLY A 14 -21.92 12.32 14.50
CA GLY A 14 -22.67 12.07 13.28
C GLY A 14 -21.76 11.61 12.14
N VAL A 15 -21.88 12.27 10.98
CA VAL A 15 -21.17 11.89 9.75
C VAL A 15 -19.64 12.00 9.89
N LEU A 16 -19.14 12.94 10.71
CA LEU A 16 -17.69 13.15 10.84
C LEU A 16 -17.05 11.97 11.56
N ARG A 17 -17.62 11.53 12.68
CA ARG A 17 -17.19 10.32 13.37
C ARG A 17 -17.37 9.07 12.50
N MET A 18 -18.45 8.99 11.72
CA MET A 18 -18.68 7.84 10.82
C MET A 18 -17.58 7.73 9.76
N LEU A 19 -17.24 8.86 9.13
CA LEU A 19 -16.19 8.93 8.12
C LEU A 19 -14.81 8.66 8.75
N ASP A 20 -14.55 9.15 9.96
CA ASP A 20 -13.30 8.85 10.68
C ASP A 20 -13.13 7.36 10.93
N VAL A 21 -14.17 6.69 11.45
CA VAL A 21 -14.20 5.24 11.65
C VAL A 21 -14.00 4.48 10.33
N LEU A 22 -14.72 4.85 9.26
CA LEU A 22 -14.62 4.20 7.96
C LEU A 22 -13.22 4.32 7.36
N LEU A 23 -12.58 5.49 7.49
CA LEU A 23 -11.30 5.81 6.86
C LEU A 23 -10.09 5.54 7.76
N SER A 24 -10.31 5.23 9.04
CA SER A 24 -9.26 4.89 10.00
C SER A 24 -8.46 3.66 9.56
N ASN A 25 -7.14 3.73 9.68
CA ASN A 25 -6.24 2.60 9.52
C ASN A 25 -5.99 1.83 10.83
N GLU A 26 -6.52 2.33 11.95
CA GLU A 26 -6.36 1.74 13.28
C GLU A 26 -7.58 0.91 13.69
N THR A 27 -8.78 1.30 13.25
CA THR A 27 -10.02 0.56 13.53
C THR A 27 -10.11 -0.67 12.64
N SER A 28 -10.33 -1.84 13.25
CA SER A 28 -10.44 -3.10 12.51
C SER A 28 -11.70 -3.14 11.63
N GLU A 29 -11.67 -3.91 10.53
CA GLU A 29 -12.83 -4.09 9.64
C GLU A 29 -14.09 -4.57 10.39
N ALA A 30 -13.92 -5.50 11.34
CA ALA A 30 -15.02 -6.01 12.16
C ALA A 30 -15.59 -4.93 13.10
N GLU A 31 -14.73 -4.09 13.66
CA GLU A 31 -15.13 -3.00 14.54
C GLU A 31 -15.81 -1.87 13.76
N LYS A 32 -15.33 -1.55 12.55
CA LYS A 32 -16.03 -0.62 11.65
C LYS A 32 -17.45 -1.08 11.35
N ARG A 33 -17.62 -2.36 10.99
CA ARG A 33 -18.96 -2.94 10.75
C ARG A 33 -19.87 -2.80 11.97
N LYS A 34 -19.34 -3.11 13.15
CA LYS A 34 -20.08 -3.00 14.40
C LYS A 34 -20.52 -1.56 14.66
N ILE A 35 -19.61 -0.59 14.52
CA ILE A 35 -19.92 0.83 14.70
C ILE A 35 -20.99 1.31 13.70
N LEU A 36 -20.87 0.95 12.43
CA LEU A 36 -21.87 1.31 11.40
C LEU A 36 -23.26 0.76 11.75
N GLN A 37 -23.32 -0.45 12.29
CA GLN A 37 -24.58 -1.09 12.67
C GLN A 37 -25.15 -0.52 13.97
N ASP A 38 -24.34 -0.46 15.03
CA ASP A 38 -24.80 -0.16 16.38
C ASP A 38 -24.99 1.36 16.61
N ASP A 39 -24.14 2.21 16.01
CA ASP A 39 -24.13 3.65 16.28
C ASP A 39 -24.85 4.46 15.19
N TYR A 40 -25.00 3.90 13.98
CA TYR A 40 -25.56 4.59 12.80
C TYR A 40 -26.75 3.87 12.16
N ASP A 41 -27.22 2.77 12.77
CA ASP A 41 -28.33 1.95 12.29
C ASP A 41 -28.18 1.47 10.83
N ILE A 42 -26.94 1.33 10.34
CA ILE A 42 -26.67 0.89 8.97
C ILE A 42 -26.55 -0.62 8.95
N GLN A 43 -27.55 -1.30 8.37
CA GLN A 43 -27.62 -2.76 8.35
C GLN A 43 -26.44 -3.40 7.61
N MET A 44 -25.73 -4.31 8.27
CA MET A 44 -24.65 -5.11 7.68
C MET A 44 -25.18 -6.22 6.78
N THR A 45 -25.56 -5.85 5.55
CA THR A 45 -25.83 -6.80 4.48
C THR A 45 -24.53 -7.40 3.95
N GLN A 46 -24.58 -8.59 3.36
CA GLN A 46 -23.40 -9.23 2.75
C GLN A 46 -22.68 -8.33 1.72
N THR A 47 -23.42 -7.48 1.00
CA THR A 47 -22.83 -6.52 0.06
C THR A 47 -22.07 -5.43 0.80
N MET A 48 -22.66 -4.84 1.85
CA MET A 48 -21.99 -3.82 2.65
C MET A 48 -20.75 -4.35 3.36
N GLU A 49 -20.81 -5.57 3.90
CA GLU A 49 -19.64 -6.19 4.53
C GLU A 49 -18.47 -6.34 3.55
N ARG A 50 -18.77 -6.71 2.29
CA ARG A 50 -17.76 -6.80 1.22
C ARG A 50 -17.21 -5.42 0.86
N GLU A 51 -18.06 -4.40 0.71
CA GLU A 51 -17.61 -3.04 0.36
C GLU A 51 -16.71 -2.44 1.43
N VAL A 52 -17.06 -2.60 2.72
CA VAL A 52 -16.20 -2.19 3.85
C VAL A 52 -14.87 -2.92 3.83
N SER A 53 -14.88 -4.24 3.54
CA SER A 53 -13.65 -5.02 3.43
C SER A 53 -12.76 -4.58 2.27
N VAL A 54 -13.33 -4.36 1.08
CA VAL A 54 -12.59 -3.87 -0.09
C VAL A 54 -11.95 -2.51 0.21
N MET A 55 -12.70 -1.60 0.83
CA MET A 55 -12.18 -0.29 1.22
C MET A 55 -11.02 -0.39 2.23
N CYS A 56 -11.17 -1.23 3.27
CA CYS A 56 -10.12 -1.41 4.29
C CYS A 56 -8.82 -1.98 3.70
N ASN A 57 -8.94 -2.86 2.71
CA ASN A 57 -7.78 -3.50 2.07
C ASN A 57 -7.19 -2.70 0.89
N LEU A 58 -7.88 -1.64 0.43
CA LEU A 58 -7.43 -0.84 -0.71
C LEU A 58 -6.10 -0.13 -0.42
N SER A 59 -5.97 0.50 0.75
CA SER A 59 -4.73 1.20 1.16
C SER A 59 -3.55 0.24 1.23
N LYS A 60 -3.76 -0.95 1.83
CA LYS A 60 -2.77 -2.02 1.88
C LYS A 60 -2.32 -2.45 0.47
N GLY A 61 -3.27 -2.68 -0.44
CA GLY A 61 -2.94 -3.04 -1.82
C GLY A 61 -2.16 -1.94 -2.57
N VAL A 62 -2.45 -0.67 -2.31
CA VAL A 62 -1.70 0.47 -2.85
C VAL A 62 -0.28 0.51 -2.28
N GLU A 63 -0.14 0.33 -0.97
CA GLU A 63 1.16 0.32 -0.27
C GLU A 63 2.04 -0.84 -0.76
N GLU A 64 1.51 -2.06 -0.80
CA GLU A 64 2.23 -3.25 -1.29
C GLU A 64 2.69 -3.08 -2.73
N LYS A 65 1.80 -2.57 -3.61
CA LYS A 65 2.14 -2.27 -5.01
C LYS A 65 3.19 -1.16 -5.11
N GLY A 66 3.10 -0.16 -4.26
CA GLY A 66 4.06 0.94 -4.16
C GLY A 66 5.44 0.45 -3.74
N MET A 67 5.52 -0.36 -2.68
CA MET A 67 6.75 -0.99 -2.20
C MET A 67 7.39 -1.88 -3.27
N ALA A 68 6.61 -2.75 -3.92
CA ALA A 68 7.11 -3.64 -4.97
C ALA A 68 7.70 -2.85 -6.16
N LYS A 69 7.03 -1.78 -6.57
CA LYS A 69 7.53 -0.87 -7.61
C LYS A 69 8.78 -0.11 -7.15
N GLY A 70 8.77 0.41 -5.92
CA GLY A 70 9.89 1.16 -5.35
C GLY A 70 11.15 0.31 -5.25
N LEU A 71 11.03 -0.92 -4.75
CA LEU A 71 12.14 -1.88 -4.68
C LEU A 71 12.69 -2.19 -6.08
N THR A 72 11.80 -2.50 -7.03
CA THR A 72 12.21 -2.78 -8.42
C THR A 72 12.96 -1.59 -9.03
N ASN A 73 12.44 -0.37 -8.87
CA ASN A 73 13.07 0.85 -9.39
C ASN A 73 14.41 1.15 -8.71
N GLY A 74 14.49 0.94 -7.39
CA GLY A 74 15.71 1.10 -6.61
C GLY A 74 16.82 0.16 -7.08
N ILE A 75 16.49 -1.12 -7.29
CA ILE A 75 17.42 -2.12 -7.81
C ILE A 75 17.90 -1.74 -9.21
N LEU A 76 16.99 -1.35 -10.12
CA LEU A 76 17.37 -0.90 -11.47
C LEU A 76 18.31 0.31 -11.45
N ALA A 77 18.04 1.29 -10.58
CA ALA A 77 18.90 2.45 -10.41
C ALA A 77 20.29 2.04 -9.88
N SER A 78 20.35 1.13 -8.92
CA SER A 78 21.59 0.59 -8.39
C SER A 78 22.41 -0.14 -9.46
N ILE A 79 21.77 -1.01 -10.27
CA ILE A 79 22.44 -1.69 -11.39
C ILE A 79 23.03 -0.66 -12.36
N LYS A 80 22.23 0.33 -12.79
CA LYS A 80 22.69 1.39 -13.71
C LYS A 80 23.87 2.18 -13.13
N ASN A 81 23.82 2.52 -11.84
CA ASN A 81 24.88 3.25 -11.17
C ASN A 81 26.18 2.43 -11.06
N LEU A 82 26.09 1.13 -10.76
CA LEU A 82 27.26 0.25 -10.73
C LEU A 82 27.91 0.13 -12.11
N VAL A 83 27.12 -0.13 -13.15
CA VAL A 83 27.62 -0.22 -14.53
C VAL A 83 28.28 1.11 -14.96
N LYS A 84 27.62 2.24 -14.70
CA LYS A 84 28.11 3.56 -15.09
C LYS A 84 29.38 3.98 -14.34
N ASN A 85 29.40 3.79 -13.02
CA ASN A 85 30.46 4.37 -12.17
C ASN A 85 31.62 3.41 -11.91
N MET A 86 31.37 2.09 -11.98
CA MET A 86 32.39 1.07 -11.74
C MET A 86 32.78 0.30 -13.01
N GLY A 87 32.09 0.51 -14.13
CA GLY A 87 32.41 -0.12 -15.42
C GLY A 87 32.20 -1.63 -15.45
N VAL A 88 31.43 -2.18 -14.48
CA VAL A 88 31.09 -3.60 -14.42
C VAL A 88 30.00 -3.95 -15.43
N SER A 89 29.89 -5.22 -15.82
CA SER A 89 28.76 -5.69 -16.62
C SER A 89 27.45 -5.66 -15.82
N VAL A 90 26.30 -5.73 -16.51
CA VAL A 90 24.99 -5.78 -15.86
C VAL A 90 24.86 -7.03 -14.99
N GLU A 91 25.34 -8.18 -15.45
CA GLU A 91 25.35 -9.45 -14.74
C GLU A 91 26.24 -9.41 -13.49
N GLN A 92 27.41 -8.75 -13.59
CA GLN A 92 28.29 -8.51 -12.47
C GLN A 92 27.64 -7.58 -11.44
N ALA A 93 26.99 -6.49 -11.88
CA ALA A 93 26.26 -5.59 -11.01
C ALA A 93 25.13 -6.32 -10.26
N MET A 94 24.36 -7.17 -10.95
CA MET A 94 23.34 -8.00 -10.30
C MET A 94 23.92 -9.01 -9.30
N SER A 95 25.11 -9.53 -9.56
CA SER A 95 25.82 -10.43 -8.64
C SER A 95 26.32 -9.68 -7.40
N VAL A 96 26.84 -8.46 -7.57
CA VAL A 96 27.26 -7.58 -6.46
C VAL A 96 26.08 -7.17 -5.57
N LEU A 97 24.92 -6.93 -6.18
CA LEU A 97 23.67 -6.63 -5.47
C LEU A 97 22.98 -7.88 -4.91
N GLU A 98 23.59 -9.06 -5.05
CA GLU A 98 23.07 -10.35 -4.57
C GLU A 98 21.66 -10.67 -5.08
N ILE A 99 21.33 -10.26 -6.31
CA ILE A 99 20.03 -10.53 -6.89
C ILE A 99 19.91 -12.02 -7.22
N PRO A 100 18.86 -12.71 -6.72
CA PRO A 100 18.63 -14.13 -6.99
C PRO A 100 18.56 -14.42 -8.48
N GLU A 101 19.17 -15.53 -8.93
CA GLU A 101 19.23 -15.89 -10.35
C GLU A 101 17.84 -15.94 -11.01
N ALA A 102 16.84 -16.46 -10.29
CA ALA A 102 15.45 -16.54 -10.74
C ALA A 102 14.82 -15.16 -11.06
N GLU A 103 15.36 -14.08 -10.51
CA GLU A 103 14.85 -12.72 -10.73
C GLU A 103 15.68 -11.93 -11.77
N ARG A 104 16.87 -12.40 -12.15
CA ARG A 104 17.78 -11.63 -13.01
C ARG A 104 17.18 -11.29 -14.37
N GLN A 105 16.46 -12.23 -14.98
CA GLN A 105 15.82 -12.01 -16.28
C GLN A 105 14.83 -10.84 -16.24
N LYS A 106 14.04 -10.72 -15.15
CA LYS A 106 13.11 -9.60 -14.97
C LYS A 106 13.85 -8.26 -15.04
N TYR A 107 15.02 -8.13 -14.42
CA TYR A 107 15.77 -6.88 -14.43
C TYR A 107 16.44 -6.62 -15.78
N MET A 108 16.91 -7.66 -16.49
CA MET A 108 17.40 -7.54 -17.87
C MET A 108 16.33 -6.96 -18.79
N ASP A 109 15.14 -7.58 -18.80
CA ASP A 109 14.02 -7.14 -19.63
C ASP A 109 13.60 -5.70 -19.32
N LEU A 110 13.68 -5.29 -18.04
CA LEU A 110 13.34 -3.93 -17.62
C LEU A 110 14.41 -2.90 -17.98
N LEU A 111 15.68 -3.30 -18.07
CA LEU A 111 16.78 -2.44 -18.52
C LEU A 111 16.74 -2.22 -20.03
N GLU A 112 16.36 -3.23 -20.82
CA GLU A 112 16.22 -3.11 -22.29
C GLU A 112 15.07 -2.18 -22.72
N ARG A 113 14.07 -2.02 -21.87
CA ARG A 113 12.90 -1.16 -22.12
C ARG A 113 13.14 0.32 -21.82
N GLN A 114 14.33 0.70 -21.34
CA GLN A 114 14.69 2.06 -20.93
C GLN A 114 15.89 2.59 -21.71
#